data_AF-A0A4Y7U5H0-F1
#
_entry.id   AF-A0A4Y7U5H0-F1
#
_cell.length_a   1.000
_cell.length_b   1.000
_cell.length_c   1.000
_cell.angle_alpha   90.00
_cell.angle_beta   90.00
_cell.angle_gamma   90.00
#
_symmetry.space_group_name_H-M   'P 1'
#
loop_
_entity.id
_entity.type
_entity.pdbx_description
1 polymer ?
#
loop_
_entity_poly.entity_id
_entity_poly.type
_entity_poly.pdbx_seq_one_letter_code
_entity_poly.pdbx_strand_id
1 'polypeptide(L)'
;MKKKLILLLFAFTVTNTFAQVPATANTGNVFSNKVVHPVAKVPLDEASILIYDYDGSLFSFDLESEQIGWTIKATDAHTEMCANQLTLQD
;
A
#
# COMPACT_ATOMS: atom_id res chain seq x y z
N MET A 1 -36.57 -11.77 41.20
CA MET A 1 -36.60 -11.25 39.80
C MET A 1 -35.21 -10.83 39.30
N LYS A 2 -34.39 -10.12 40.09
CA LYS A 2 -33.03 -9.68 39.68
C LYS A 2 -32.08 -10.82 39.25
N LYS A 3 -32.10 -11.97 39.93
CA LYS A 3 -31.25 -13.14 39.58
C LYS A 3 -31.58 -13.76 38.21
N LYS A 4 -32.85 -13.74 37.79
CA LYS A 4 -33.28 -14.25 36.47
C LYS A 4 -32.86 -13.31 35.34
N LEU A 5 -32.88 -11.99 35.61
CA LEU A 5 -32.44 -10.97 34.66
C LEU A 5 -30.91 -11.02 34.44
N ILE A 6 -30.13 -11.21 35.51
CA ILE A 6 -28.67 -11.36 35.43
C ILE A 6 -28.29 -12.60 34.62
N LEU A 7 -28.99 -13.73 34.83
CA LEU A 7 -28.74 -14.96 34.08
C LEU A 7 -29.03 -14.79 32.57
N LEU A 8 -30.09 -14.05 32.24
CA LEU A 8 -30.45 -13.75 30.85
C LEU A 8 -29.42 -12.82 30.18
N LEU A 9 -28.95 -11.79 30.88
CA LEU A 9 -27.89 -10.92 30.35
C LEU A 9 -26.58 -11.67 30.12
N PHE A 10 -26.24 -12.62 31.00
CA PHE A 10 -25.02 -13.43 30.83
C PHE A 10 -25.12 -14.42 29.65
N ALA A 11 -26.32 -14.94 29.36
CA ALA A 11 -26.53 -15.78 28.17
C ALA A 11 -26.35 -14.99 26.85
N PHE A 12 -26.77 -13.72 26.82
CA PHE A 12 -26.63 -12.84 25.65
C PHE A 12 -25.21 -12.30 25.43
N THR A 13 -24.39 -12.16 26.48
CA THR A 13 -22.99 -11.73 26.31
C THR A 13 -22.12 -12.84 25.72
N VAL A 14 -22.36 -14.10 26.10
CA VAL A 14 -21.58 -15.24 25.59
C VAL A 14 -21.89 -15.52 24.11
N THR A 15 -23.12 -15.33 23.64
CA THR A 15 -23.44 -15.53 22.22
C THR A 15 -22.84 -14.48 21.29
N ASN A 16 -22.58 -13.27 21.79
CA ASN A 16 -21.98 -12.19 20.99
C ASN A 16 -20.46 -12.32 20.81
N THR A 17 -19.77 -13.10 21.64
CA THR A 17 -18.31 -13.33 21.49
C THR A 17 -17.98 -14.55 20.63
N PHE A 18 -18.92 -15.49 20.43
CA PHE A 18 -18.71 -16.68 19.61
C PHE A 18 -19.37 -16.63 18.21
N ALA A 19 -20.13 -15.57 17.92
CA ALA A 19 -20.71 -15.32 16.59
C ALA A 19 -19.84 -14.40 15.70
N GLN A 20 -18.62 -14.07 16.12
CA GLN A 20 -17.60 -13.68 15.14
C GLN A 20 -17.17 -14.95 14.40
N VAL A 21 -17.95 -15.33 13.40
CA VAL A 21 -17.38 -16.03 12.25
C VAL A 21 -16.22 -15.13 11.81
N PRO A 22 -14.97 -15.64 11.72
CA PRO A 22 -13.90 -14.86 11.12
C PRO A 22 -14.49 -14.34 9.82
N ALA A 23 -14.49 -13.02 9.60
CA ALA A 23 -14.72 -12.55 8.26
C ALA A 23 -13.79 -13.40 7.39
N THR A 24 -14.35 -14.14 6.42
CA THR A 24 -13.53 -14.67 5.34
C THR A 24 -12.99 -13.41 4.68
N ALA A 25 -11.90 -12.89 5.23
CA ALA A 25 -11.05 -11.97 4.53
C ALA A 25 -10.78 -12.71 3.24
N ASN A 26 -11.19 -12.14 2.12
CA ASN A 26 -10.66 -12.57 0.85
C ASN A 26 -9.15 -12.61 1.06
N THR A 27 -8.58 -13.81 1.20
CA THR A 27 -7.16 -14.06 1.42
C THR A 27 -6.38 -13.81 0.13
N GLY A 28 -6.89 -12.93 -0.72
CA GLY A 28 -6.33 -12.54 -2.01
C GLY A 28 -5.27 -11.45 -1.90
N ASN A 29 -5.09 -10.82 -0.73
CA ASN A 29 -3.97 -9.91 -0.51
C ASN A 29 -3.00 -10.52 0.50
N VAL A 30 -2.29 -11.56 0.04
CA VAL A 30 -1.04 -11.98 0.66
C VAL A 30 -0.04 -10.85 0.44
N PHE A 31 0.03 -9.90 1.37
CA PHE A 31 1.11 -8.93 1.41
C PHE A 31 2.38 -9.71 1.79
N SER A 32 3.10 -10.19 0.78
CA SER A 32 4.41 -10.79 0.98
C SER A 32 5.35 -9.64 1.36
N ASN A 33 5.67 -9.53 2.64
CA ASN A 33 6.79 -8.70 3.08
C ASN A 33 8.06 -9.34 2.54
N LYS A 34 8.40 -8.98 1.29
CA LYS A 34 9.69 -9.31 0.71
C LYS A 34 10.72 -8.54 1.53
N VAL A 35 11.50 -9.27 2.33
CA VAL A 35 12.68 -8.69 2.97
C VAL A 35 13.64 -8.30 1.85
N VAL A 36 13.69 -7.01 1.53
CA VAL A 36 14.63 -6.47 0.55
C VAL A 36 15.96 -6.31 1.25
N HIS A 37 16.89 -7.22 0.96
CA HIS A 37 18.28 -7.04 1.37
C HIS A 37 18.93 -6.03 0.42
N PRO A 38 19.51 -4.92 0.91
CA PRO A 38 20.27 -4.01 0.07
C PRO A 38 21.39 -4.78 -0.62
N VAL A 39 21.41 -4.73 -1.96
CA VAL A 39 22.41 -5.46 -2.77
C VAL A 39 23.83 -4.96 -2.47
N ALA A 40 23.97 -3.65 -2.18
CA ALA A 40 25.17 -3.02 -1.66
C ALA A 40 24.83 -1.67 -1.01
N LYS A 41 25.63 -1.23 -0.02
CA LYS A 41 25.59 0.17 0.44
C LYS A 41 26.37 1.01 -0.57
N VAL A 42 25.65 1.64 -1.49
CA VAL A 42 26.23 2.59 -2.45
C VAL A 42 25.94 4.00 -1.93
N PRO A 43 26.93 4.92 -1.91
CA PRO A 43 26.64 6.32 -1.60
C PRO A 43 25.60 6.87 -2.58
N LEU A 44 24.68 7.68 -2.06
CA LEU A 44 23.74 8.40 -2.91
C LEU A 44 24.51 9.46 -3.68
N ASP A 45 24.15 9.63 -4.95
CA ASP A 45 24.65 10.74 -5.74
C ASP A 45 23.93 12.02 -5.30
N GLU A 46 24.70 12.98 -4.77
CA GLU A 46 24.19 14.24 -4.22
C GLU A 46 23.73 15.21 -5.32
N ALA A 47 24.21 15.01 -6.56
CA ALA A 47 23.81 15.79 -7.73
C ALA A 47 22.65 15.14 -8.50
N SER A 48 22.05 14.06 -8.00
CA SER A 48 20.95 13.36 -8.67
C SER A 48 19.63 13.48 -7.91
N ILE A 49 18.54 13.65 -8.65
CA ILE A 49 17.17 13.61 -8.13
C ILE A 49 16.35 12.50 -8.79
N LEU A 50 15.35 12.00 -8.07
CA LEU A 50 14.36 11.07 -8.59
C LEU A 50 13.09 11.82 -8.97
N ILE A 51 12.65 11.65 -10.20
CA ILE A 51 11.41 12.24 -10.73
C ILE A 51 10.43 11.11 -11.01
N TYR A 52 9.25 11.22 -10.42
CA TYR A 52 8.11 10.34 -10.68
C TYR A 52 7.08 11.07 -11.53
N ASP A 53 6.84 10.57 -12.73
CA ASP A 53 5.85 11.11 -13.65
C ASP A 53 4.49 10.39 -13.47
N TYR A 54 3.42 11.05 -13.86
CA TYR A 54 2.05 10.55 -13.77
C TYR A 54 1.81 9.30 -14.64
N ASP A 55 2.64 9.09 -15.66
CA ASP A 55 2.59 7.92 -16.55
C ASP A 55 3.21 6.64 -15.93
N GLY A 56 3.59 6.70 -14.65
CA GLY A 56 4.21 5.59 -13.92
C GLY A 56 5.70 5.40 -14.20
N SER A 57 6.36 6.36 -14.83
CA SER A 57 7.81 6.36 -15.02
C SER A 57 8.52 6.96 -13.81
N LEU A 58 9.60 6.30 -13.38
CA LEU A 58 10.57 6.80 -12.41
C LEU A 58 11.91 6.95 -13.12
N PHE A 59 12.50 8.15 -13.11
CA PHE A 59 13.80 8.37 -13.71
C PHE A 59 14.72 9.19 -12.82
N SER A 60 16.03 8.97 -12.99
CA SER A 60 17.08 9.75 -12.35
C SER A 60 17.49 10.89 -13.26
N PHE A 61 17.51 12.10 -12.72
CA PHE A 61 17.98 13.30 -13.39
C PHE A 61 19.20 13.83 -12.67
N ASP A 62 20.29 14.00 -13.41
CA ASP A 62 21.54 14.55 -12.92
C ASP A 62 21.54 16.08 -13.11
N LEU A 63 21.73 16.81 -12.01
CA LEU A 63 21.63 18.26 -11.95
C LEU A 63 22.86 18.97 -12.52
N GLU A 64 24.01 18.29 -12.65
CA GLU A 64 25.24 18.89 -13.17
C GLU A 64 25.27 18.87 -14.70
N SER A 65 24.87 17.75 -15.28
CA SER A 65 24.84 17.49 -16.72
C SER A 65 23.49 17.80 -17.36
N GLU A 66 22.45 17.98 -16.54
CA GLU A 66 21.05 18.16 -16.97
C GLU A 66 20.55 16.99 -17.85
N GLN A 67 21.00 15.76 -17.57
CA GLN A 67 20.65 14.57 -18.34
C GLN A 67 19.89 13.54 -17.52
N ILE A 68 19.09 12.72 -18.22
CA ILE A 68 18.47 11.53 -17.64
C ILE A 68 19.51 10.41 -17.61
N GLY A 69 19.83 9.94 -16.40
CA GLY A 69 20.78 8.83 -16.21
C GLY A 69 20.15 7.47 -16.49
N TRP A 70 18.93 7.25 -16.00
CA TRP A 70 18.16 6.03 -16.24
C TRP A 70 16.66 6.28 -16.06
N THR A 71 15.86 5.42 -16.70
CA THR A 71 14.40 5.39 -16.57
C THR A 71 13.95 3.97 -16.30
N ILE A 72 13.08 3.80 -15.30
CA ILE A 72 12.38 2.56 -15.00
C ILE A 72 10.89 2.84 -15.10
N LYS A 73 10.15 1.95 -15.76
CA LYS A 73 8.69 2.02 -15.83
C LYS A 73 8.09 0.90 -15.01
N ALA A 74 7.10 1.22 -14.19
CA ALA A 74 6.41 0.21 -13.40
C ALA A 74 5.72 -0.79 -14.35
N THR A 75 5.74 -2.09 -14.00
CA THR A 75 5.11 -3.14 -14.83
C THR A 75 3.60 -2.96 -14.95
N ASP A 76 2.99 -2.33 -13.96
CA ASP A 76 1.59 -1.96 -13.86
C ASP A 76 1.31 -0.53 -14.29
N ALA A 77 2.23 0.16 -14.98
CA ALA A 77 2.03 1.54 -15.45
C ALA A 77 0.84 1.73 -16.42
N HIS A 78 0.27 0.63 -16.93
CA HIS A 78 -0.99 0.64 -17.68
C HIS A 78 -2.24 0.79 -16.78
N THR A 79 -2.07 0.65 -15.47
CA THR A 79 -3.11 0.82 -14.46
C THR A 79 -3.06 2.26 -14.00
N GLU A 80 -4.15 3.01 -14.17
CA GLU A 80 -4.25 4.40 -13.70
C GLU A 80 -4.14 4.44 -12.17
N MET A 81 -2.95 4.76 -11.65
CA MET A 81 -2.66 4.81 -10.20
C MET A 81 -3.33 6.00 -9.50
N CYS A 82 -3.71 7.02 -10.28
CA CYS A 82 -4.42 8.20 -9.81
C CYS A 82 -5.62 8.45 -10.72
N ALA A 83 -6.79 7.91 -10.36
CA ALA A 83 -8.08 8.34 -10.89
C ALA A 83 -8.46 9.76 -10.41
N ASN A 84 -7.48 10.67 -10.37
CA ASN A 84 -7.71 12.06 -10.00
C ASN A 84 -8.27 12.75 -11.24
N GLN A 85 -9.59 12.70 -11.39
CA GLN A 85 -10.36 13.29 -12.51
C GLN A 85 -9.99 14.76 -12.79
N LEU A 86 -9.39 15.46 -11.84
CA LEU A 86 -9.02 16.87 -11.95
C LEU A 86 -7.85 17.14 -12.93
N THR A 87 -6.99 16.15 -13.18
CA THR A 87 -5.79 16.31 -14.05
C THR A 87 -5.92 15.65 -15.42
N LEU A 88 -7.02 14.92 -15.66
CA LEU A 88 -7.30 14.21 -16.93
C LEU A 88 -8.36 14.91 -17.80
N GLN A 89 -8.78 16.12 -17.42
CA GLN A 89 -9.72 16.95 -18.18
C GLN A 89 -8.91 18.11 -18.77
N ASP A 90 -8.61 18.02 -20.07
CA ASP A 90 -8.25 19.18 -20.90
C ASP A 90 -9.48 20.05 -21.17
#